data_AF-A0A1G7Q0N4-F1
#
_entry.id   AF-A0A1G7Q0N4-F1
#
_cell.length_a   1.000
_cell.length_b   1.000
_cell.length_c   1.000
_cell.angle_alpha   90.00
_cell.angle_beta   90.00
_cell.angle_gamma   90.00
#
_symmetry.space_group_name_H-M   'P 1'
#
loop_
_entity.id
_entity.type
_entity.pdbx_description
1 polymer ?
#
loop_
_entity_poly.entity_id
_entity_poly.type
_entity_poly.pdbx_seq_one_letter_code
_entity_poly.pdbx_strand_id
1 'polypeptide(L)'
;MESSNFNLDNAILGYIGLIKNQGSLTGSDADELTGHLYDSTEVLVKIGLSEQEAFMVACKRIGNVELLTEEYGKVNMSLKHNKIWAYLLIGFNMFYGIPSVVFALISIFYWGIFRYFQTSTVAVFIMVAFHVLFIAGIFSLLRFKRQISCFIENKVAQKPLKWVALSFLPTMCSVLGRSLMFKRIPSLERYTIRVFESGLVEFSFNLAALSIPFVVLSMIFSINRTGGFKLKNLFDKPSALLLILFGFVIELFAASTRVLQAPNIVVQAVLFGIFYFTASFLLTYYNRTSSAMRAVLIFTSIGFLLELTVGIMADMERVNRFYTPFFVTALVASVGVGHVLGLWIFNKRKPTEC
;
A
#
# COMPACT_ATOMS: atom_id res chain seq x y z
N MET A 1 -48.39 5.33 -32.05
CA MET A 1 -47.28 5.03 -31.13
C MET A 1 -46.67 3.75 -31.61
N GLU A 2 -45.44 3.80 -32.12
CA GLU A 2 -44.72 2.62 -32.56
C GLU A 2 -44.45 1.73 -31.34
N SER A 3 -45.07 0.56 -31.29
CA SER A 3 -44.81 -0.46 -30.29
C SER A 3 -43.38 -0.96 -30.50
N SER A 4 -42.42 -0.45 -29.72
CA SER A 4 -41.15 -1.15 -29.57
C SER A 4 -41.50 -2.56 -29.10
N ASN A 5 -41.11 -3.57 -29.87
CA ASN A 5 -41.44 -4.97 -29.61
C ASN A 5 -40.68 -5.41 -28.35
N PHE A 6 -41.27 -5.13 -27.18
CA PHE A 6 -40.69 -5.49 -25.89
C PHE A 6 -40.67 -7.01 -25.77
N ASN A 7 -39.52 -7.57 -25.39
CA ASN A 7 -39.36 -8.99 -25.21
C ASN A 7 -39.16 -9.27 -23.72
N LEU A 8 -40.20 -9.81 -23.08
CA LEU A 8 -40.22 -10.08 -21.65
C LEU A 8 -39.12 -11.04 -21.21
N ASP A 9 -38.88 -12.11 -21.97
CA ASP A 9 -37.86 -13.12 -21.66
C ASP A 9 -36.47 -12.49 -21.59
N ASN A 10 -36.12 -11.66 -22.57
CA ASN A 10 -34.85 -10.94 -22.60
C ASN A 10 -34.74 -9.93 -21.45
N ALA A 11 -35.84 -9.28 -21.07
CA ALA A 11 -35.85 -8.32 -19.98
C ALA A 11 -35.63 -9.00 -18.62
N ILE A 12 -36.32 -10.13 -18.37
CA ILE A 12 -36.16 -10.94 -17.16
C ILE A 12 -34.74 -11.52 -17.11
N LEU A 13 -34.26 -12.15 -18.18
CA LEU A 13 -32.89 -12.67 -18.26
C LEU A 13 -31.83 -11.58 -18.05
N GLY A 14 -32.06 -10.39 -18.61
CA GLY A 14 -31.20 -9.22 -18.40
C GLY A 14 -31.15 -8.81 -16.93
N TYR A 15 -32.31 -8.70 -16.28
CA TYR A 15 -32.41 -8.31 -14.87
C TYR A 15 -31.80 -9.35 -13.91
N ILE A 16 -32.09 -10.64 -14.11
CA ILE A 16 -31.46 -11.74 -13.37
C ILE A 16 -29.95 -11.75 -13.63
N GLY A 17 -29.53 -11.49 -14.88
CA GLY A 17 -28.14 -11.37 -15.26
C GLY A 17 -27.40 -10.29 -14.47
N LEU A 18 -28.03 -9.13 -14.23
CA LEU A 18 -27.45 -8.05 -13.42
C LEU A 18 -27.19 -8.52 -11.98
N ILE A 19 -28.14 -9.20 -11.34
CA ILE A 19 -28.00 -9.70 -9.96
C ILE A 19 -27.00 -10.87 -9.90
N LYS A 20 -27.05 -11.78 -10.88
CA LYS A 20 -26.14 -12.93 -11.00
C LYS A 20 -24.69 -12.50 -11.22
N ASN A 21 -24.47 -11.41 -11.95
CA ASN A 21 -23.15 -10.81 -12.15
C ASN A 21 -22.58 -10.20 -10.86
N GLN A 22 -23.43 -9.74 -9.93
CA GLN A 22 -23.01 -9.32 -8.60
C GLN A 22 -22.68 -10.52 -7.69
N GLY A 23 -23.16 -11.71 -8.05
CA GLY A 23 -22.63 -12.99 -7.56
C GLY A 23 -23.35 -13.57 -6.34
N SER A 24 -24.51 -13.02 -5.97
CA SER A 24 -25.30 -13.43 -4.81
C SER A 24 -26.32 -14.55 -5.08
N LEU A 25 -26.62 -14.85 -6.34
CA LEU A 25 -27.61 -15.88 -6.74
C LEU A 25 -26.95 -17.23 -7.03
N THR A 26 -27.51 -18.31 -6.47
CA THR A 26 -27.30 -19.69 -6.93
C THR A 26 -28.13 -19.97 -8.20
N GLY A 27 -28.00 -21.16 -8.79
CA GLY A 27 -28.87 -21.59 -9.89
C GLY A 27 -30.34 -21.65 -9.46
N SER A 28 -30.60 -22.25 -8.29
CA SER A 28 -31.93 -22.37 -7.73
C SER A 28 -32.56 -21.00 -7.44
N ASP A 29 -31.79 -20.06 -6.88
CA ASP A 29 -32.32 -18.73 -6.59
C ASP A 29 -32.63 -17.95 -7.87
N ALA A 30 -31.82 -18.13 -8.92
CA ALA A 30 -32.07 -17.51 -10.21
C ALA A 30 -33.36 -18.05 -10.83
N ASP A 31 -33.62 -19.35 -10.72
CA ASP A 31 -34.83 -19.98 -11.22
C ASP A 31 -36.07 -19.53 -10.42
N GLU A 32 -35.97 -19.46 -9.10
CA GLU A 32 -37.03 -18.95 -8.21
C GLU A 32 -37.37 -17.48 -8.51
N LEU A 33 -36.35 -16.62 -8.59
CA LEU A 33 -36.53 -15.20 -8.88
C LEU A 33 -37.10 -14.97 -10.29
N THR A 34 -36.69 -15.81 -11.24
CA THR A 34 -37.25 -15.83 -12.60
C THR A 34 -38.74 -16.19 -12.56
N GLY A 35 -39.11 -17.25 -11.84
CA GLY A 35 -40.52 -17.65 -11.64
C GLY A 35 -41.35 -16.53 -11.04
N HIS A 36 -40.87 -15.90 -9.96
CA HIS A 36 -41.55 -14.77 -9.33
C HIS A 36 -41.75 -13.57 -10.26
N LEU A 37 -40.76 -13.27 -11.12
CA LEU A 37 -40.89 -12.19 -12.10
C LEU A 37 -41.93 -12.51 -13.18
N TYR A 38 -41.97 -13.74 -13.67
CA TYR A 38 -43.00 -14.18 -14.62
C TYR A 38 -44.39 -14.10 -14.00
N ASP A 39 -44.59 -14.70 -12.82
CA ASP A 39 -45.87 -14.73 -12.12
C ASP A 39 -46.37 -13.31 -11.82
N SER A 40 -45.48 -12.43 -11.32
CA SER A 40 -45.84 -11.05 -10.99
C SER A 40 -46.19 -10.25 -12.23
N THR A 41 -45.46 -10.45 -13.34
CA THR A 41 -45.74 -9.77 -14.60
C THR A 41 -47.07 -10.25 -15.20
N GLU A 42 -47.33 -11.55 -15.22
CA GLU A 42 -48.58 -12.12 -15.75
C GLU A 42 -49.81 -11.59 -15.01
N VAL A 43 -49.73 -11.52 -13.68
CA VAL A 43 -50.80 -10.93 -12.84
C VAL A 43 -51.05 -9.47 -13.21
N LEU A 44 -50.00 -8.68 -13.42
CA LEU A 44 -50.12 -7.26 -13.78
C LEU A 44 -50.68 -7.05 -15.20
N VAL A 45 -50.29 -7.90 -16.15
CA VAL A 45 -50.84 -7.89 -17.51
C VAL A 45 -52.34 -8.21 -17.49
N LYS A 46 -52.78 -9.18 -16.68
CA LYS A 46 -54.21 -9.51 -16.51
C LYS A 46 -55.06 -8.36 -15.98
N ILE A 47 -54.45 -7.40 -15.27
CA ILE A 47 -55.11 -6.21 -14.73
C ILE A 47 -55.09 -5.04 -15.75
N GLY A 48 -54.49 -5.25 -16.93
CA GLY A 48 -54.54 -4.32 -18.06
C GLY A 48 -53.27 -3.49 -18.26
N LEU A 49 -52.16 -3.79 -17.58
CA LEU A 49 -50.87 -3.16 -17.90
C LEU A 49 -50.26 -3.77 -19.17
N SER A 50 -49.49 -2.98 -19.91
CA SER A 50 -48.62 -3.52 -20.97
C SER A 50 -47.51 -4.39 -20.36
N GLU A 51 -46.97 -5.36 -21.11
CA GLU A 51 -45.88 -6.23 -20.62
C GLU A 51 -44.67 -5.45 -20.09
N GLN A 52 -44.29 -4.37 -20.78
CA GLN A 52 -43.18 -3.52 -20.36
C GLN A 52 -43.45 -2.83 -19.02
N GLU A 53 -44.64 -2.26 -18.85
CA GLU A 53 -45.03 -1.61 -17.59
C GLU A 53 -45.18 -2.62 -16.46
N ALA A 54 -45.78 -3.77 -16.75
CA ALA A 54 -45.92 -4.88 -15.82
C ALA A 54 -44.56 -5.35 -15.29
N PHE A 55 -43.58 -5.55 -16.18
CA PHE A 55 -42.22 -5.92 -15.81
C PHE A 55 -41.54 -4.87 -14.93
N MET A 56 -41.61 -3.58 -15.30
CA MET A 56 -41.01 -2.50 -14.49
C MET A 56 -41.61 -2.44 -13.08
N VAL A 57 -42.92 -2.65 -12.96
CA VAL A 57 -43.61 -2.68 -11.67
C VAL A 57 -43.24 -3.94 -10.89
N ALA A 58 -43.13 -5.11 -11.53
CA ALA A 58 -42.68 -6.35 -10.92
C ALA A 58 -41.27 -6.22 -10.34
N CYS A 59 -40.31 -5.68 -11.10
CA CYS A 59 -38.96 -5.39 -10.59
C CYS A 59 -39.00 -4.46 -9.37
N LYS A 60 -39.80 -3.38 -9.40
CA LYS A 60 -39.92 -2.47 -8.25
C LYS A 60 -40.51 -3.15 -7.01
N ARG A 61 -41.44 -4.10 -7.17
CA ARG A 61 -42.07 -4.84 -6.06
C ARG A 61 -41.14 -5.86 -5.43
N ILE A 62 -40.39 -6.58 -6.26
CA ILE A 62 -39.45 -7.61 -5.81
C ILE A 62 -38.25 -6.97 -5.11
N GLY A 63 -37.76 -5.84 -5.63
CA GLY A 63 -36.66 -5.07 -5.04
C GLY A 63 -35.73 -4.51 -6.10
N ASN A 64 -34.90 -3.52 -5.75
CA ASN A 64 -33.84 -3.12 -6.67
C ASN A 64 -32.71 -4.17 -6.67
N VAL A 65 -31.86 -4.11 -7.69
CA VAL A 65 -30.75 -5.04 -7.89
C VAL A 65 -29.83 -5.05 -6.68
N GLU A 66 -29.58 -3.88 -6.07
CA GLU A 66 -28.69 -3.72 -4.92
C GLU A 66 -29.22 -4.43 -3.67
N LEU A 67 -30.51 -4.23 -3.34
CA LEU A 67 -31.14 -4.82 -2.16
C LEU A 67 -31.28 -6.33 -2.31
N LEU A 68 -31.69 -6.82 -3.48
CA LEU A 68 -31.77 -8.26 -3.73
C LEU A 68 -30.38 -8.91 -3.65
N THR A 69 -29.35 -8.24 -4.19
CA THR A 69 -27.97 -8.73 -4.07
C THR A 69 -27.52 -8.82 -2.62
N GLU A 70 -27.91 -7.85 -1.79
CA GLU A 70 -27.61 -7.85 -0.36
C GLU A 70 -28.33 -8.99 0.37
N GLU A 71 -29.64 -9.16 0.16
CA GLU A 71 -30.44 -10.20 0.84
C GLU A 71 -30.02 -11.62 0.43
N TYR A 72 -29.90 -11.90 -0.87
CA TYR A 72 -29.38 -13.19 -1.32
C TYR A 72 -27.93 -13.41 -0.89
N GLY A 73 -27.14 -12.34 -0.75
CA GLY A 73 -25.78 -12.39 -0.22
C GLY A 73 -25.69 -12.83 1.25
N LYS A 74 -26.73 -12.57 2.06
CA LYS A 74 -26.81 -13.02 3.46
C LYS A 74 -27.04 -14.52 3.56
N VAL A 75 -27.84 -15.10 2.66
CA VAL A 75 -28.24 -16.51 2.69
C VAL A 75 -27.21 -17.39 1.97
N ASN A 76 -26.68 -16.93 0.84
CA ASN A 76 -25.73 -17.65 0.02
C ASN A 76 -24.26 -17.38 0.39
N MET A 77 -23.94 -17.38 1.69
CA MET A 77 -22.55 -17.25 2.17
C MET A 77 -21.64 -18.41 1.73
N SER A 78 -22.23 -19.48 1.21
CA SER A 78 -21.56 -20.70 0.77
C SER A 78 -20.82 -20.50 -0.56
N LEU A 79 -19.49 -20.44 -0.45
CA LEU A 79 -18.48 -20.73 -1.48
C LEU A 79 -18.16 -19.65 -2.55
N LYS A 80 -19.00 -18.65 -2.83
CA LYS A 80 -18.62 -17.56 -3.77
C LYS A 80 -18.12 -16.27 -3.10
N HIS A 81 -18.41 -16.05 -1.82
CA HIS A 81 -18.34 -14.70 -1.23
C HIS A 81 -17.22 -14.44 -0.22
N ASN A 82 -16.56 -15.44 0.35
CA ASN A 82 -15.40 -15.17 1.20
C ASN A 82 -14.08 -15.20 0.40
N LYS A 83 -13.98 -14.59 -0.79
CA LYS A 83 -12.67 -14.50 -1.50
C LYS A 83 -11.62 -13.70 -0.71
N ILE A 84 -12.02 -13.10 0.40
CA ILE A 84 -11.17 -12.47 1.40
C ILE A 84 -10.09 -13.45 1.87
N TRP A 85 -10.37 -14.75 2.04
CA TRP A 85 -9.30 -15.71 2.40
C TRP A 85 -8.21 -15.80 1.32
N ALA A 86 -8.60 -15.80 0.03
CA ALA A 86 -7.65 -15.86 -1.07
C ALA A 86 -6.83 -14.56 -1.14
N TYR A 87 -7.47 -13.39 -1.00
CA TYR A 87 -6.77 -12.11 -0.93
C TYR A 87 -5.87 -11.99 0.31
N LEU A 88 -6.29 -12.52 1.46
CA LEU A 88 -5.50 -12.53 2.69
C LEU A 88 -4.24 -13.38 2.52
N LEU A 89 -4.37 -14.60 1.99
CA LEU A 89 -3.23 -15.49 1.76
C LEU A 89 -2.28 -14.94 0.69
N ILE A 90 -2.82 -14.39 -0.40
CA ILE A 90 -2.00 -13.73 -1.43
C ILE A 90 -1.29 -12.52 -0.85
N GLY A 91 -2.00 -11.67 -0.10
CA GLY A 91 -1.41 -10.51 0.57
C GLY A 91 -0.31 -10.90 1.55
N PHE A 92 -0.54 -11.92 2.37
CA PHE A 92 0.45 -12.49 3.28
C PHE A 92 1.69 -12.99 2.53
N ASN A 93 1.51 -13.76 1.45
CA ASN A 93 2.62 -14.26 0.65
C ASN A 93 3.36 -13.15 -0.12
N MET A 94 2.66 -12.11 -0.58
CA MET A 94 3.30 -10.95 -1.18
C MET A 94 4.11 -10.16 -0.14
N PHE A 95 3.64 -10.09 1.11
CA PHE A 95 4.33 -9.39 2.18
C PHE A 95 5.52 -10.17 2.75
N TYR A 96 5.44 -11.51 2.77
CA TYR A 96 6.49 -12.36 3.36
C TYR A 96 7.35 -13.05 2.32
N GLY A 97 6.73 -13.76 1.38
CA GLY A 97 7.41 -14.61 0.40
C GLY A 97 8.19 -13.84 -0.66
N ILE A 98 7.65 -12.74 -1.19
CA ILE A 98 8.40 -11.93 -2.17
C ILE A 98 9.64 -11.30 -1.51
N PRO A 99 9.53 -10.59 -0.36
CA PRO A 99 10.71 -10.07 0.31
C PRO A 99 11.73 -11.14 0.67
N SER A 100 11.32 -12.34 1.11
CA SER A 100 12.29 -13.39 1.46
C SER A 100 13.15 -13.83 0.27
N VAL A 101 12.55 -13.99 -0.92
CA VAL A 101 13.30 -14.30 -2.15
C VAL A 101 14.18 -13.14 -2.57
N VAL A 102 13.66 -11.90 -2.51
CA VAL A 102 14.43 -10.70 -2.83
C VAL A 102 15.64 -10.57 -1.92
N PHE A 103 15.48 -10.73 -0.60
CA PHE A 103 16.59 -10.72 0.34
C PHE A 103 17.60 -11.81 0.06
N ALA A 104 17.16 -13.03 -0.27
CA ALA A 104 18.07 -14.11 -0.65
C ALA A 104 18.90 -13.75 -1.90
N LEU A 105 18.28 -13.17 -2.92
CA LEU A 105 18.97 -12.71 -4.14
C LEU A 105 19.97 -11.59 -3.82
N ILE A 106 19.58 -10.62 -2.98
CA ILE A 106 20.46 -9.55 -2.51
C ILE A 106 21.66 -10.13 -1.75
N SER A 107 21.44 -11.08 -0.84
CA SER A 107 22.53 -11.73 -0.10
C SER A 107 23.50 -12.50 -1.00
N ILE A 108 22.99 -13.19 -2.03
CA ILE A 108 23.82 -13.88 -3.03
C ILE A 108 24.65 -12.84 -3.82
N PHE A 109 24.03 -11.75 -4.23
CA PHE A 109 24.70 -10.65 -4.92
C PHE A 109 25.82 -10.06 -4.05
N TYR A 110 25.53 -9.75 -2.79
CA TYR A 110 26.51 -9.20 -1.83
C TYR A 110 27.67 -10.16 -1.61
N TRP A 111 27.38 -11.44 -1.43
CA TRP A 111 28.40 -12.47 -1.29
C TRP A 111 29.31 -12.52 -2.52
N GLY A 112 28.74 -12.45 -3.73
CA GLY A 112 29.50 -12.39 -4.97
C GLY A 112 30.41 -11.17 -5.02
N ILE A 113 29.86 -9.98 -4.78
CA ILE A 113 30.65 -8.73 -4.76
C ILE A 113 31.77 -8.79 -3.72
N PHE A 114 31.48 -9.23 -2.50
CA PHE A 114 32.48 -9.38 -1.45
C PHE A 114 33.56 -10.41 -1.84
N ARG A 115 33.18 -11.54 -2.45
CA ARG A 115 34.14 -12.59 -2.84
C ARG A 115 35.17 -12.07 -3.85
N TYR A 116 34.75 -11.25 -4.81
CA TYR A 116 35.61 -10.73 -5.88
C TYR A 116 36.32 -9.41 -5.52
N PHE A 117 35.60 -8.48 -4.88
CA PHE A 117 36.07 -7.11 -4.65
C PHE A 117 36.38 -6.81 -3.18
N GLN A 118 36.11 -7.75 -2.26
CA GLN A 118 36.27 -7.57 -0.80
C GLN A 118 35.55 -6.30 -0.32
N THR A 119 36.18 -5.53 0.58
CA THR A 119 35.68 -4.25 1.11
C THR A 119 36.20 -3.03 0.32
N SER A 120 36.61 -3.22 -0.94
CA SER A 120 37.16 -2.13 -1.76
C SER A 120 36.14 -1.03 -2.05
N THR A 121 36.64 0.18 -2.38
CA THR A 121 35.79 1.30 -2.82
C THR A 121 34.95 0.95 -4.05
N VAL A 122 35.47 0.10 -4.94
CA VAL A 122 34.73 -0.40 -6.11
C VAL A 122 33.51 -1.21 -5.67
N ALA A 123 33.66 -2.10 -4.67
CA ALA A 123 32.54 -2.85 -4.10
C ALA A 123 31.46 -1.90 -3.55
N VAL A 124 31.86 -0.87 -2.80
CA VAL A 124 30.96 0.15 -2.25
C VAL A 124 30.14 0.83 -3.36
N PHE A 125 30.78 1.27 -4.44
CA PHE A 125 30.07 1.92 -5.55
C PHE A 125 29.11 0.99 -6.27
N ILE A 126 29.51 -0.26 -6.53
CA ILE A 126 28.63 -1.27 -7.16
C ILE A 126 27.38 -1.51 -6.30
N MET A 127 27.57 -1.61 -4.99
CA MET A 127 26.49 -1.86 -4.04
C MET A 127 25.52 -0.68 -3.94
N VAL A 128 26.03 0.55 -3.81
CA VAL A 128 25.20 1.75 -3.80
C VAL A 128 24.44 1.91 -5.12
N ALA A 129 25.10 1.69 -6.27
CA ALA A 129 24.45 1.75 -7.57
C ALA A 129 23.33 0.69 -7.69
N PHE A 130 23.59 -0.53 -7.21
CA PHE A 130 22.58 -1.59 -7.15
C PHE A 130 21.36 -1.17 -6.30
N HIS A 131 21.56 -0.58 -5.11
CA HIS A 131 20.45 -0.09 -4.28
C HIS A 131 19.64 1.01 -4.96
N VAL A 132 20.31 1.98 -5.58
CA VAL A 132 19.63 3.06 -6.30
C VAL A 132 18.80 2.52 -7.45
N LEU A 133 19.34 1.59 -8.24
CA LEU A 133 18.60 0.92 -9.32
C LEU A 133 17.45 0.08 -8.77
N PHE A 134 17.65 -0.61 -7.66
CA PHE A 134 16.62 -1.41 -6.99
C PHE A 134 15.46 -0.53 -6.48
N ILE A 135 15.77 0.60 -5.84
CA ILE A 135 14.80 1.62 -5.45
C ILE A 135 14.04 2.12 -6.69
N ALA A 136 14.74 2.52 -7.74
CA ALA A 136 14.12 2.98 -8.97
C ALA A 136 13.20 1.91 -9.58
N GLY A 137 13.61 0.65 -9.56
CA GLY A 137 12.82 -0.51 -9.97
C GLY A 137 11.55 -0.68 -9.14
N ILE A 138 11.65 -0.63 -7.81
CA ILE A 138 10.52 -0.69 -6.89
C ILE A 138 9.54 0.46 -7.15
N PHE A 139 10.04 1.70 -7.28
CA PHE A 139 9.19 2.86 -7.58
C PHE A 139 8.56 2.78 -8.97
N SER A 140 9.20 2.13 -9.95
CA SER A 140 8.60 1.90 -11.27
C SER A 140 7.34 1.03 -11.18
N LEU A 141 7.25 0.12 -10.21
CA LEU A 141 6.05 -0.69 -9.97
C LEU A 141 4.83 0.18 -9.60
N LEU A 142 5.04 1.36 -9.00
CA LEU A 142 3.96 2.30 -8.71
C LEU A 142 3.27 2.82 -9.98
N ARG A 143 3.98 2.87 -11.12
CA ARG A 143 3.38 3.24 -12.41
C ARG A 143 2.42 2.17 -12.92
N PHE A 144 2.71 0.91 -12.60
CA PHE A 144 1.92 -0.24 -13.03
C PHE A 144 0.93 -0.74 -11.96
N LYS A 145 0.83 -0.08 -10.80
CA LYS A 145 0.02 -0.55 -9.66
C LYS A 145 -1.41 -0.91 -10.04
N ARG A 146 -2.08 -0.12 -10.89
CA ARG A 146 -3.46 -0.37 -11.33
C ARG A 146 -3.55 -1.64 -12.19
N GLN A 147 -2.60 -1.84 -13.09
CA GLN A 147 -2.55 -3.02 -13.95
C GLN A 147 -2.26 -4.28 -13.14
N ILE A 148 -1.33 -4.19 -12.17
CA ILE A 148 -1.01 -5.29 -11.25
C ILE A 148 -2.23 -5.65 -10.39
N SER A 149 -2.87 -4.66 -9.76
CA SER A 149 -4.07 -4.89 -8.95
C SER A 149 -5.21 -5.53 -9.76
N CYS A 150 -5.52 -4.98 -10.94
CA CYS A 150 -6.55 -5.52 -11.82
C CYS A 150 -6.20 -6.93 -12.32
N PHE A 151 -4.92 -7.19 -12.62
CA PHE A 151 -4.45 -8.53 -12.96
C PHE A 151 -4.70 -9.51 -11.81
N ILE A 152 -4.26 -9.19 -10.59
CA ILE A 152 -4.45 -10.05 -9.42
C ILE A 152 -5.94 -10.31 -9.18
N GLU A 153 -6.77 -9.27 -9.20
CA GLU A 153 -8.22 -9.36 -9.01
C GLU A 153 -8.88 -10.27 -10.06
N ASN A 154 -8.62 -10.03 -11.35
CA ASN A 154 -9.17 -10.84 -12.44
C ASN A 154 -8.75 -12.32 -12.32
N LYS A 155 -7.51 -12.57 -11.91
CA LYS A 155 -6.96 -13.91 -11.77
C LYS A 155 -7.53 -14.65 -10.56
N VAL A 156 -7.60 -14.00 -9.40
CA VAL A 156 -8.23 -14.54 -8.19
C VAL A 156 -9.72 -14.76 -8.40
N ALA A 157 -10.38 -13.87 -9.15
CA ALA A 157 -11.80 -14.01 -9.47
C ALA A 157 -12.10 -15.28 -10.27
N GLN A 158 -11.21 -15.65 -11.21
CA GLN A 158 -11.39 -16.81 -12.08
C GLN A 158 -11.03 -18.15 -11.42
N LYS A 159 -9.87 -18.24 -10.76
CA LYS A 159 -9.33 -19.52 -10.21
C LYS A 159 -8.59 -19.29 -8.87
N PRO A 160 -9.30 -18.99 -7.77
CA PRO A 160 -8.68 -18.54 -6.53
C PRO A 160 -7.67 -19.55 -5.95
N LEU A 161 -8.02 -20.83 -5.89
CA LEU A 161 -7.12 -21.86 -5.34
C LEU A 161 -5.79 -21.96 -6.10
N LYS A 162 -5.84 -21.91 -7.44
CA LYS A 162 -4.64 -21.95 -8.30
C LYS A 162 -3.72 -20.77 -8.00
N TRP A 163 -4.28 -19.57 -7.88
CA TRP A 163 -3.50 -18.35 -7.64
C TRP A 163 -2.98 -18.25 -6.20
N VAL A 164 -3.75 -18.73 -5.22
CA VAL A 164 -3.25 -18.89 -3.85
C VAL A 164 -2.06 -19.85 -3.84
N ALA A 165 -2.18 -21.04 -4.45
CA ALA A 165 -1.07 -22.00 -4.52
C ALA A 165 0.17 -21.41 -5.23
N LEU A 166 -0.01 -20.70 -6.34
CA LEU A 166 1.09 -20.01 -7.04
C LEU A 166 1.72 -18.92 -6.18
N SER A 167 0.95 -18.23 -5.32
CA SER A 167 1.50 -17.20 -4.45
C SER A 167 2.46 -17.75 -3.39
N PHE A 168 2.40 -19.04 -3.05
CA PHE A 168 3.33 -19.69 -2.13
C PHE A 168 4.68 -20.07 -2.77
N LEU A 169 4.80 -19.99 -4.11
CA LEU A 169 6.01 -20.40 -4.83
C LEU A 169 7.27 -19.64 -4.36
N PRO A 170 7.26 -18.30 -4.16
CA PRO A 170 8.39 -17.57 -3.59
C PRO A 170 8.79 -18.10 -2.21
N THR A 171 7.81 -18.33 -1.32
CA THR A 171 8.07 -18.88 0.02
C THR A 171 8.71 -20.26 -0.07
N MET A 172 8.19 -21.16 -0.91
CA MET A 172 8.80 -22.48 -1.13
C MET A 172 10.22 -22.38 -1.70
N CYS A 173 10.43 -21.54 -2.72
CA CYS A 173 11.76 -21.28 -3.28
C CYS A 173 12.72 -20.75 -2.21
N SER A 174 12.27 -19.87 -1.32
CA SER A 174 13.10 -19.33 -0.25
C SER A 174 13.49 -20.41 0.77
N VAL A 175 12.57 -21.27 1.20
CA VAL A 175 12.84 -22.36 2.16
C VAL A 175 13.75 -23.44 1.56
N LEU A 176 13.44 -23.92 0.35
CA LEU A 176 14.24 -24.94 -0.34
C LEU A 176 15.60 -24.40 -0.75
N GLY A 177 15.63 -23.18 -1.30
CA GLY A 177 16.85 -22.49 -1.69
C GLY A 177 17.76 -22.26 -0.48
N ARG A 178 17.20 -21.88 0.67
CA ARG A 178 17.95 -21.75 1.93
C ARG A 178 18.62 -23.06 2.31
N SER A 179 17.89 -24.18 2.35
CA SER A 179 18.45 -25.50 2.68
C SER A 179 19.62 -25.91 1.76
N LEU A 180 19.51 -25.64 0.46
CA LEU A 180 20.56 -25.96 -0.52
C LEU A 180 21.75 -25.00 -0.43
N MET A 181 21.49 -23.70 -0.28
CA MET A 181 22.52 -22.66 -0.29
C MET A 181 23.33 -22.64 1.00
N PHE A 182 22.72 -22.88 2.16
CA PHE A 182 23.43 -22.90 3.45
C PHE A 182 24.53 -23.96 3.50
N LYS A 183 24.36 -25.09 2.80
CA LYS A 183 25.41 -26.11 2.69
C LYS A 183 26.64 -25.63 1.92
N ARG A 184 26.48 -24.68 0.99
CA ARG A 184 27.56 -24.18 0.12
C ARG A 184 28.12 -22.84 0.57
N ILE A 185 27.31 -22.01 1.22
CA ILE A 185 27.66 -20.67 1.66
C ILE A 185 27.33 -20.57 3.17
N PRO A 186 28.20 -21.12 4.04
CA PRO A 186 27.93 -21.25 5.48
C PRO A 186 27.76 -19.90 6.22
N SER A 187 27.97 -18.78 5.53
CA SER A 187 27.84 -17.42 6.06
C SER A 187 26.78 -16.57 5.34
N LEU A 188 25.85 -17.13 4.57
CA LEU A 188 24.82 -16.34 3.88
C LEU A 188 23.95 -15.52 4.85
N GLU A 189 23.70 -16.03 6.06
CA GLU A 189 23.05 -15.30 7.17
C GLU A 189 23.95 -14.20 7.79
N ARG A 190 25.27 -14.32 7.63
CA ARG A 190 26.29 -13.42 8.19
C ARG A 190 26.83 -12.39 7.21
N TYR A 191 26.51 -12.47 5.92
CA TYR A 191 26.78 -11.39 4.96
C TYR A 191 25.80 -10.25 5.19
N THR A 192 25.95 -9.68 6.37
CA THR A 192 25.35 -8.44 6.80
C THR A 192 26.04 -7.34 6.01
N ILE A 193 25.27 -6.33 5.68
CA ILE A 193 25.78 -5.15 4.96
C ILE A 193 26.95 -4.47 5.66
N ARG A 194 27.09 -4.71 6.97
CA ARG A 194 28.16 -4.21 7.82
C ARG A 194 29.54 -4.77 7.46
N VAL A 195 29.62 -5.89 6.74
CA VAL A 195 30.89 -6.46 6.27
C VAL A 195 31.66 -5.48 5.36
N PHE A 196 30.96 -4.58 4.67
CA PHE A 196 31.59 -3.57 3.82
C PHE A 196 32.13 -2.35 4.58
N GLU A 197 31.87 -2.25 5.89
CA GLU A 197 32.34 -1.17 6.78
C GLU A 197 32.07 0.24 6.21
N SER A 198 30.99 0.39 5.44
CA SER A 198 30.68 1.62 4.71
C SER A 198 29.30 2.13 5.06
N GLY A 199 29.27 3.35 5.64
CA GLY A 199 28.03 4.03 5.97
C GLY A 199 27.15 4.32 4.76
N LEU A 200 27.73 4.51 3.56
CA LEU A 200 26.97 4.70 2.32
C LEU A 200 26.21 3.44 1.90
N VAL A 201 26.84 2.27 2.02
CA VAL A 201 26.23 0.98 1.67
C VAL A 201 25.07 0.69 2.64
N GLU A 202 25.30 0.84 3.95
CA GLU A 202 24.26 0.62 4.95
C GLU A 202 23.11 1.64 4.84
N PHE A 203 23.40 2.93 4.62
CA PHE A 203 22.37 3.94 4.39
C PHE A 203 21.53 3.65 3.14
N SER A 204 22.17 3.39 2.00
CA SER A 204 21.45 3.13 0.74
C SER A 204 20.60 1.86 0.79
N PHE A 205 21.03 0.84 1.55
CA PHE A 205 20.21 -0.33 1.82
C PHE A 205 19.05 -0.06 2.77
N ASN A 206 19.24 0.72 3.83
CA ASN A 206 18.14 1.11 4.70
C ASN A 206 17.08 1.88 3.90
N LEU A 207 17.51 2.78 3.01
CA LEU A 207 16.63 3.49 2.08
C LEU A 207 15.89 2.50 1.15
N ALA A 208 16.59 1.51 0.61
CA ALA A 208 15.99 0.46 -0.22
C ALA A 208 14.98 -0.39 0.56
N ALA A 209 15.30 -0.82 1.77
CA ALA A 209 14.43 -1.61 2.63
C ALA A 209 13.17 -0.83 3.01
N LEU A 210 13.29 0.46 3.33
CA LEU A 210 12.15 1.33 3.64
C LEU A 210 11.28 1.65 2.42
N SER A 211 11.83 1.57 1.20
CA SER A 211 11.04 1.77 -0.03
C SER A 211 10.03 0.65 -0.31
N ILE A 212 10.32 -0.58 0.14
CA ILE A 212 9.45 -1.76 -0.05
C ILE A 212 8.08 -1.57 0.61
N PRO A 213 7.97 -1.33 1.93
CA PRO A 213 6.67 -1.17 2.59
C PRO A 213 5.92 0.04 2.04
N PHE A 214 6.63 1.11 1.65
CA PHE A 214 6.01 2.27 1.00
C PHE A 214 5.28 1.89 -0.30
N VAL A 215 5.94 1.14 -1.18
CA VAL A 215 5.33 0.70 -2.44
C VAL A 215 4.22 -0.32 -2.22
N VAL A 216 4.41 -1.27 -1.32
CA VAL A 216 3.37 -2.24 -0.95
C VAL A 216 2.13 -1.53 -0.42
N LEU A 217 2.30 -0.58 0.50
CA LEU A 217 1.20 0.20 1.06
C LEU A 217 0.49 1.02 -0.03
N SER A 218 1.26 1.63 -0.96
CA SER A 218 0.68 2.33 -2.09
C SER A 218 -0.08 1.41 -3.06
N MET A 219 0.32 0.13 -3.20
CA MET A 219 -0.43 -0.84 -3.99
C MET A 219 -1.72 -1.23 -3.28
N ILE A 220 -1.68 -1.52 -1.97
CA ILE A 220 -2.85 -1.87 -1.16
C ILE A 220 -3.92 -0.77 -1.24
N PHE A 221 -3.53 0.50 -1.06
CA PHE A 221 -4.46 1.62 -1.18
C PHE A 221 -4.99 1.84 -2.61
N SER A 222 -4.38 1.23 -3.63
CA SER A 222 -4.86 1.28 -5.01
C SER A 222 -5.95 0.24 -5.32
N ILE A 223 -6.12 -0.80 -4.49
CA ILE A 223 -6.94 -1.97 -4.81
C ILE A 223 -8.45 -1.70 -4.71
N ASN A 224 -8.91 -0.62 -4.07
CA ASN A 224 -10.34 -0.47 -3.76
C ASN A 224 -10.95 0.92 -4.02
N ARG A 225 -10.26 1.78 -4.79
CA ARG A 225 -10.83 3.09 -5.20
C ARG A 225 -10.50 3.42 -6.65
N THR A 226 -11.50 3.31 -7.52
CA THR A 226 -11.51 3.84 -8.89
C THR A 226 -11.48 5.37 -8.92
N GLY A 227 -11.88 6.04 -7.83
CA GLY A 227 -11.73 7.48 -7.66
C GLY A 227 -10.29 7.84 -7.29
N GLY A 228 -9.56 8.46 -8.22
CA GLY A 228 -8.15 8.81 -8.11
C GLY A 228 -7.73 9.29 -6.72
N PHE A 229 -7.11 8.39 -5.95
CA PHE A 229 -6.56 8.70 -4.65
C PHE A 229 -5.36 9.64 -4.83
N LYS A 230 -5.60 10.95 -4.69
CA LYS A 230 -4.56 11.97 -4.73
C LYS A 230 -3.87 12.03 -3.37
N LEU A 231 -2.55 12.22 -3.34
CA LEU A 231 -1.77 12.43 -2.11
C LEU A 231 -2.39 13.49 -1.20
N LYS A 232 -3.04 14.50 -1.82
CA LYS A 232 -3.84 15.51 -1.13
C LYS A 232 -4.86 14.91 -0.16
N ASN A 233 -5.55 13.83 -0.54
CA ASN A 233 -6.61 13.24 0.29
C ASN A 233 -6.06 12.57 1.55
N LEU A 234 -4.81 12.10 1.53
CA LEU A 234 -4.13 11.54 2.72
C LEU A 234 -3.90 12.62 3.79
N PHE A 235 -3.58 13.84 3.35
CA PHE A 235 -3.11 14.91 4.22
C PHE A 235 -4.11 16.04 4.45
N ASP A 236 -5.24 16.08 3.73
CA ASP A 236 -6.27 17.11 3.93
C ASP A 236 -6.98 16.96 5.29
N LYS A 237 -7.26 15.72 5.70
CA LYS A 237 -7.85 15.37 7.01
C LYS A 237 -7.25 14.06 7.53
N PRO A 238 -5.95 14.04 7.90
CA PRO A 238 -5.28 12.83 8.31
C PRO A 238 -5.82 12.36 9.68
N SER A 239 -6.02 11.06 9.84
CA SER A 239 -6.35 10.49 11.15
C SER A 239 -5.13 10.55 12.08
N ALA A 240 -5.35 10.59 13.39
CA ALA A 240 -4.26 10.58 14.37
C ALA A 240 -3.36 9.34 14.18
N LEU A 241 -3.94 8.16 13.97
CA LEU A 241 -3.20 6.92 13.71
C LEU A 241 -2.31 7.02 12.47
N LEU A 242 -2.81 7.62 11.37
CA LEU A 242 -2.01 7.83 10.17
C LEU A 242 -0.81 8.74 10.45
N LEU A 243 -1.01 9.83 11.19
CA LEU A 243 0.07 10.75 11.57
C LEU A 243 1.11 10.08 12.47
N ILE A 244 0.66 9.22 13.38
CA ILE A 244 1.52 8.44 14.25
C ILE A 244 2.43 7.51 13.42
N LEU A 245 1.82 6.72 12.53
CA LEU A 245 2.55 5.83 11.63
C LEU A 245 3.48 6.59 10.68
N PHE A 246 3.02 7.73 10.18
CA PHE A 246 3.83 8.59 9.32
C PHE A 246 5.05 9.14 10.08
N GLY A 247 4.87 9.60 11.32
CA GLY A 247 5.98 10.04 12.17
C GLY A 247 7.01 8.95 12.44
N PHE A 248 6.56 7.72 12.69
CA PHE A 248 7.45 6.56 12.84
C PHE A 248 8.28 6.30 11.58
N VAL A 249 7.66 6.35 10.40
CA VAL A 249 8.36 6.17 9.11
C VAL A 249 9.39 7.28 8.89
N ILE A 250 9.02 8.54 9.16
CA ILE A 250 9.94 9.68 9.03
C ILE A 250 11.13 9.54 9.99
N GLU A 251 10.91 9.11 11.23
CA GLU A 251 12.00 8.87 12.18
C GLU A 251 12.93 7.75 11.70
N LEU A 252 12.41 6.65 11.14
CA LEU A 252 13.27 5.60 10.58
C LEU A 252 14.16 6.11 9.44
N PHE A 253 13.61 6.94 8.54
CA PHE A 253 14.41 7.57 7.50
C PHE A 253 15.44 8.55 8.07
N ALA A 254 15.04 9.40 9.02
CA ALA A 254 15.91 10.37 9.64
C ALA A 254 17.05 9.68 10.40
N ALA A 255 16.74 8.70 11.26
CA ALA A 255 17.71 7.89 12.00
C ALA A 255 18.68 7.14 11.07
N SER A 256 18.23 6.69 9.89
CA SER A 256 19.11 6.03 8.91
C SER A 256 20.24 6.95 8.44
N THR A 257 20.07 8.27 8.44
CA THR A 257 21.14 9.22 8.06
C THR A 257 22.33 9.20 9.01
N ARG A 258 22.16 8.76 10.26
CA ARG A 258 23.24 8.67 11.26
C ARG A 258 24.31 7.66 10.87
N VAL A 259 23.93 6.69 10.05
CA VAL A 259 24.83 5.67 9.51
C VAL A 259 25.89 6.27 8.58
N LEU A 260 25.62 7.42 7.95
CA LEU A 260 26.53 8.06 7.01
C LEU A 260 27.83 8.58 7.65
N GLN A 261 27.89 8.68 8.99
CA GLN A 261 29.05 9.14 9.75
C GLN A 261 29.75 10.38 9.14
N ALA A 262 28.99 11.40 8.74
CA ALA A 262 29.57 12.63 8.20
C ALA A 262 30.58 13.24 9.19
N PRO A 263 31.66 13.88 8.70
CA PRO A 263 32.77 14.35 9.55
C PRO A 263 32.36 15.42 10.58
N ASN A 264 31.22 16.06 10.36
CA ASN A 264 30.68 17.11 11.22
C ASN A 264 29.27 16.73 11.69
N ILE A 265 29.04 16.76 13.01
CA ILE A 265 27.74 16.47 13.63
C ILE A 265 26.64 17.41 13.14
N VAL A 266 26.96 18.67 12.84
CA VAL A 266 26.01 19.64 12.29
C VAL A 266 25.51 19.18 10.92
N VAL A 267 26.39 18.65 10.07
CA VAL A 267 26.00 18.12 8.76
C VAL A 267 25.09 16.90 8.92
N GLN A 268 25.40 15.99 9.85
CA GLN A 268 24.52 14.85 10.14
C GLN A 268 23.15 15.30 10.66
N ALA A 269 23.13 16.29 11.56
CA ALA A 269 21.90 16.85 12.10
C ALA A 269 21.05 17.54 11.02
N VAL A 270 21.68 18.25 10.08
CA VAL A 270 20.99 18.83 8.91
C VAL A 270 20.40 17.74 8.02
N LEU A 271 21.16 16.69 7.69
CA LEU A 271 20.67 15.54 6.91
C LEU A 271 19.47 14.85 7.59
N PHE A 272 19.55 14.67 8.91
CA PHE A 272 18.45 14.18 9.74
C PHE A 272 17.23 15.11 9.65
N GLY A 273 17.44 16.41 9.78
CA GLY A 273 16.41 17.44 9.73
C GLY A 273 15.67 17.54 8.40
N ILE A 274 16.32 17.27 7.26
CA ILE A 274 15.70 17.35 5.91
C ILE A 274 14.45 16.45 5.80
N PHE A 275 14.45 15.28 6.44
CA PHE A 275 13.27 14.39 6.44
C PHE A 275 12.10 15.01 7.21
N TYR A 276 12.36 15.58 8.39
CA TYR A 276 11.37 16.29 9.20
C TYR A 276 10.85 17.56 8.53
N PHE A 277 11.74 18.32 7.88
CA PHE A 277 11.38 19.47 7.05
C PHE A 277 10.41 19.06 5.95
N THR A 278 10.76 18.02 5.17
CA THR A 278 9.94 17.55 4.05
C THR A 278 8.58 17.05 4.53
N ALA A 279 8.56 16.28 5.62
CA ALA A 279 7.32 15.77 6.21
C ALA A 279 6.41 16.90 6.70
N SER A 280 6.95 17.85 7.47
CA SER A 280 6.21 19.01 7.98
C SER A 280 5.70 19.90 6.85
N PHE A 281 6.54 20.11 5.82
CA PHE A 281 6.17 20.83 4.60
C PHE A 281 4.98 20.17 3.89
N LEU A 282 5.05 18.87 3.59
CA LEU A 282 3.98 18.16 2.90
C LEU A 282 2.68 18.15 3.70
N LEU A 283 2.75 17.86 5.00
CA LEU A 283 1.59 17.89 5.89
C LEU A 283 0.91 19.26 5.87
N THR A 284 1.69 20.33 6.01
CA THR A 284 1.17 21.69 6.06
C THR A 284 0.64 22.16 4.70
N TYR A 285 1.36 21.83 3.62
CA TYR A 285 0.98 22.21 2.26
C TYR A 285 -0.35 21.58 1.82
N TYR A 286 -0.62 20.33 2.24
CA TYR A 286 -1.84 19.62 1.85
C TYR A 286 -2.99 19.71 2.87
N ASN A 287 -2.72 19.98 4.16
CA ASN A 287 -3.76 20.18 5.17
C ASN A 287 -4.25 21.64 5.13
N ARG A 288 -5.43 21.83 4.52
CA ARG A 288 -6.00 23.17 4.24
C ARG A 288 -6.62 23.87 5.45
N THR A 289 -6.61 23.24 6.62
CA THR A 289 -7.43 23.66 7.76
C THR A 289 -6.58 24.19 8.91
N SER A 290 -7.23 24.85 9.88
CA SER A 290 -6.61 25.21 11.17
C SER A 290 -6.02 24.01 11.93
N SER A 291 -6.33 22.77 11.51
CA SER A 291 -5.76 21.55 12.08
C SER A 291 -4.35 21.21 11.60
N ALA A 292 -3.76 21.94 10.64
CA ALA A 292 -2.41 21.67 10.15
C ALA A 292 -1.36 21.64 11.27
N MET A 293 -1.40 22.62 12.18
CA MET A 293 -0.50 22.66 13.34
C MET A 293 -0.70 21.46 14.27
N ARG A 294 -1.97 21.06 14.52
CA ARG A 294 -2.28 19.87 15.30
C ARG A 294 -1.70 18.61 14.65
N ALA A 295 -1.82 18.48 13.34
CA ALA A 295 -1.27 17.36 12.60
C ALA A 295 0.28 17.32 12.67
N VAL A 296 0.91 18.50 12.53
CA VAL A 296 2.36 18.66 12.67
C VAL A 296 2.82 18.23 14.06
N LEU A 297 2.14 18.68 15.11
CA LEU A 297 2.47 18.31 16.50
C LEU A 297 2.32 16.81 16.77
N ILE A 298 1.26 16.17 16.26
CA ILE A 298 1.04 14.73 16.44
C ILE A 298 2.12 13.90 15.75
N PHE A 299 2.52 14.22 14.52
CA PHE A 299 3.57 13.44 13.84
C PHE A 299 4.93 13.68 14.50
N THR A 300 5.21 14.92 14.93
CA THR A 300 6.51 15.32 15.48
C THR A 300 6.74 14.73 16.87
N SER A 301 5.69 14.56 17.68
CA SER A 301 5.82 14.09 19.06
C SER A 301 6.45 12.69 19.16
N ILE A 302 6.16 11.80 18.20
CA ILE A 302 6.77 10.46 18.14
C ILE A 302 8.25 10.56 17.85
N GLY A 303 8.61 11.33 16.82
CA GLY A 303 10.00 11.56 16.45
C GLY A 303 10.82 12.10 17.61
N PHE A 304 10.28 13.13 18.26
CA PHE A 304 10.88 13.74 19.44
C PHE A 304 11.04 12.74 20.60
N LEU A 305 10.00 11.95 20.89
CA LEU A 305 10.05 10.95 21.97
C LEU A 305 11.03 9.81 21.67
N LEU A 306 11.06 9.32 20.43
CA LEU A 306 12.02 8.30 20.00
C LEU A 306 13.44 8.84 20.08
N GLU A 307 13.66 10.10 19.72
CA GLU A 307 14.99 10.68 19.80
C GLU A 307 15.47 10.91 21.23
N LEU A 308 14.58 11.35 22.12
CA LEU A 308 14.91 11.46 23.53
C LEU A 308 15.15 10.09 24.19
N THR A 309 14.48 9.04 23.76
CA THR A 309 14.63 7.71 24.39
C THR A 309 15.75 6.92 23.76
N VAL A 310 15.63 6.61 22.47
CA VAL A 310 16.58 5.80 21.70
C VAL A 310 17.85 6.58 21.40
N GLY A 311 17.75 7.87 21.08
CA GLY A 311 18.92 8.72 20.80
C GLY A 311 19.83 8.87 22.02
N ILE A 312 19.27 9.14 23.20
CA ILE A 312 20.04 9.20 24.46
C ILE A 312 20.70 7.85 24.76
N MET A 313 19.96 6.75 24.62
CA MET A 313 20.52 5.40 24.82
C MET A 313 21.69 5.14 23.86
N ALA A 314 21.54 5.50 22.58
CA ALA A 314 22.60 5.37 21.59
C ALA A 314 23.81 6.26 21.88
N ASP A 315 23.61 7.47 22.41
CA ASP A 315 24.70 8.36 22.82
C ASP A 315 25.47 7.80 24.03
N MET A 316 24.76 7.21 25.00
CA MET A 316 25.38 6.56 26.16
C MET A 316 26.27 5.39 25.74
N GLU A 317 25.86 4.60 24.74
CA GLU A 317 26.66 3.50 24.19
C GLU A 317 27.92 3.99 23.46
N ARG A 318 27.91 5.22 22.92
CA ARG A 318 28.98 5.75 22.05
C ARG A 318 30.15 6.39 22.79
N VAL A 319 30.16 6.38 24.13
CA VAL A 319 31.22 6.89 25.02
C VAL A 319 31.71 8.31 24.63
N ASN A 320 31.22 9.33 25.34
CA ASN A 320 31.61 10.75 25.20
C ASN A 320 31.08 11.51 23.96
N ARG A 321 29.91 11.14 23.42
CA ARG A 321 29.26 11.89 22.32
C ARG A 321 27.82 12.19 22.69
N PHE A 322 27.52 13.47 22.94
CA PHE A 322 26.15 13.98 23.15
C PHE A 322 25.61 14.54 21.83
N TYR A 323 25.13 13.66 20.94
CA TYR A 323 24.63 14.03 19.62
C TYR A 323 23.13 14.31 19.60
N THR A 324 22.38 13.72 20.53
CA THR A 324 20.93 13.89 20.69
C THR A 324 20.50 15.36 20.69
N PRO A 325 21.17 16.29 21.41
CA PRO A 325 20.78 17.70 21.39
C PRO A 325 20.82 18.33 19.98
N PHE A 326 21.79 17.92 19.14
CA PHE A 326 21.90 18.41 17.77
C PHE A 326 20.76 17.88 16.91
N PHE A 327 20.43 16.58 17.03
CA PHE A 327 19.33 15.97 16.28
C PHE A 327 17.96 16.51 16.71
N VAL A 328 17.73 16.67 18.01
CA VAL A 328 16.50 17.28 18.55
C VAL A 328 16.37 18.73 18.07
N THR A 329 17.45 19.52 18.12
CA THR A 329 17.43 20.90 17.62
C THR A 329 17.13 20.94 16.13
N ALA A 330 17.79 20.10 15.33
CA ALA A 330 17.56 20.02 13.90
C ALA A 330 16.13 19.56 13.57
N LEU A 331 15.57 18.61 14.32
CA LEU A 331 14.18 18.17 14.22
C LEU A 331 13.22 19.33 14.41
N VAL A 332 13.32 20.02 15.56
CA VAL A 332 12.41 21.12 15.91
C VAL A 332 12.52 22.28 14.90
N ALA A 333 13.74 22.68 14.57
CA ALA A 333 13.98 23.74 13.59
C ALA A 333 13.43 23.37 12.21
N SER A 334 13.71 22.15 11.74
CA SER A 334 13.26 21.67 10.43
C SER A 334 11.74 21.56 10.33
N VAL A 335 11.08 21.09 11.39
CA VAL A 335 9.62 21.05 11.48
C VAL A 335 9.03 22.46 11.39
N GLY A 336 9.58 23.42 12.15
CA GLY A 336 9.14 24.81 12.14
C GLY A 336 9.30 25.46 10.76
N VAL A 337 10.48 25.32 10.15
CA VAL A 337 10.76 25.87 8.81
C VAL A 337 9.87 25.22 7.75
N GLY A 338 9.71 23.89 7.78
CA GLY A 338 8.86 23.15 6.86
C GLY A 338 7.39 23.60 6.96
N HIS A 339 6.90 23.81 8.19
CA HIS A 339 5.54 24.31 8.43
C HIS A 339 5.34 25.72 7.86
N VAL A 340 6.23 26.66 8.18
CA VAL A 340 6.15 28.04 7.69
C VAL A 340 6.20 28.09 6.16
N LEU A 341 7.12 27.35 5.54
CA LEU A 341 7.22 27.30 4.08
C LEU A 341 5.99 26.67 3.44
N GLY A 342 5.44 25.62 4.04
CA GLY A 342 4.20 24.98 3.59
C GLY A 342 3.03 25.96 3.55
N LEU A 343 2.84 26.74 4.63
CA LEU A 343 1.82 27.80 4.70
C LEU A 343 2.07 28.91 3.67
N TRP A 344 3.32 29.34 3.51
CA TRP A 344 3.67 30.41 2.58
C TRP A 344 3.38 30.03 1.12
N ILE A 345 3.80 28.84 0.68
CA ILE A 345 3.52 28.35 -0.69
C ILE A 345 2.02 28.16 -0.89
N PHE A 346 1.33 27.62 0.12
CA PHE A 346 -0.12 27.43 0.07
C PHE A 346 -0.86 28.75 -0.12
N ASN A 347 -0.52 29.78 0.67
CA ASN A 347 -1.16 31.10 0.59
C ASN A 347 -0.92 31.80 -0.75
N LYS A 348 0.26 31.60 -1.37
CA LYS A 348 0.53 32.10 -2.72
C LYS A 348 -0.30 31.43 -3.82
N ARG A 349 -0.80 30.22 -3.58
CA ARG A 349 -1.66 29.46 -4.50
C ARG A 349 -3.14 29.79 -4.37
N LYS A 350 -3.55 30.79 -3.58
CA LYS A 350 -4.94 31.27 -3.63
C LYS A 350 -5.31 31.48 -5.09
N PRO A 351 -6.32 30.76 -5.61
CA PRO A 351 -6.72 30.91 -6.99
C PRO A 351 -7.12 32.37 -7.15
N THR A 352 -6.48 33.06 -8.09
CA THR A 352 -7.11 34.21 -8.73
C THR A 352 -8.51 33.75 -9.12
N GLU A 353 -9.50 34.39 -8.52
CA GLU A 353 -10.92 34.10 -8.67
C GLU A 353 -11.26 33.91 -10.16
N CYS A 354 -11.87 32.77 -10.47
CA CYS A 354 -12.75 32.55 -11.62
C CYS A 354 -14.07 32.07 -11.07
#